data_AF-A0AA35TR49-F1
#
_entry.id   AF-A0AA35TR49-F1
#
_cell.length_a   1.000
_cell.length_b   1.000
_cell.length_c   1.000
_cell.angle_alpha   90.00
_cell.angle_beta   90.00
_cell.angle_gamma   90.00
#
_symmetry.space_group_name_H-M   'P 1'
#
loop_
_entity.id
_entity.type
_entity.pdbx_description
1 polymer ?
#
loop_
_entity_poly.entity_id
_entity_poly.type
_entity_poly.pdbx_seq_one_letter_code
_entity_poly.pdbx_strand_id
1 'polypeptide(L)'
;MIPPGESVDEREGKHYKELIKVISWFFFDLLLLGYVEDPITGLSVCISGGMDWKIYVEVPSQIGSGNPKESLANLIEVIPALGIVGEPCPIDQRTKYTIDADVQLVCKYFNAYQTYKENGCGGINQLFNGRDIVKFSTQPDLSHQKCYELLTKSWPKFSEVSKVRQKLFIKYMKRRCAFLDVIPAFNFNTGAGEYYDDPETRQKEVSNTRQLGSTLMETMLKEAEDFCSLVKQNWLNEPHQQLIYEIKDGGGSFGLLSLNPDELPSDDVIKFEKIGVQIPSMDELHQRTTLEDYLSRALNFEVKDIIDQCNYVLTLDYTIKMLNIHERRMCGVPVIIEGETGVGKTALLEMLSNLWTHSLLHELNLRKGRILDFMRRKLQQLAANNSVDMKSIACVGDISAGVPVNEEDLVNVCCLPDATSSTGYFYTTLQSELSSMKQDKSLLLLTAKTKGQKPLSEYFTLYSDKSAQATACLLHAVLTSEVKSTFHKINVHAALTPQQVGRHLHPAIEQARFLMNTPFDGKDKKSLTSIYHCLSG
;
A
#
# COMPACT_ATOMS: atom_id res chain seq x y z
N MET A 1 10.17 -38.42 -6.07
CA MET A 1 11.02 -39.61 -6.27
C MET A 1 11.01 -39.93 -7.76
N ILE A 2 12.14 -39.73 -8.45
CA ILE A 2 12.33 -40.05 -9.88
C ILE A 2 13.30 -41.24 -9.95
N PRO A 3 13.15 -42.19 -10.90
CA PRO A 3 14.04 -43.34 -11.02
C PRO A 3 15.49 -42.91 -11.35
N PRO A 4 16.50 -43.69 -10.96
CA PRO A 4 17.90 -43.37 -11.25
C PRO A 4 18.21 -43.66 -12.73
N GLY A 5 18.65 -42.66 -13.50
CA GLY A 5 19.26 -42.87 -14.82
C GLY A 5 19.06 -41.78 -15.88
N GLU A 6 18.02 -40.94 -15.78
CA GLU A 6 17.86 -39.76 -16.67
C GLU A 6 18.35 -38.51 -15.95
N SER A 7 19.29 -37.76 -16.53
CA SER A 7 19.61 -36.43 -16.03
C SER A 7 18.34 -35.57 -16.12
N VAL A 8 18.04 -34.82 -15.06
CA VAL A 8 16.86 -33.94 -14.96
C VAL A 8 16.74 -33.03 -16.19
N ASP A 9 17.88 -32.68 -16.80
CA ASP A 9 18.05 -31.83 -17.97
C ASP A 9 17.39 -32.38 -19.27
N GLU A 10 17.46 -33.70 -19.53
CA GLU A 10 16.92 -34.25 -20.78
C GLU A 10 15.38 -34.31 -20.78
N ARG A 11 14.80 -34.64 -19.62
CA ARG A 11 13.35 -34.71 -19.46
C ARG A 11 12.71 -33.33 -19.45
N GLU A 12 13.35 -32.34 -18.82
CA GLU A 12 12.93 -30.94 -18.89
C GLU A 12 13.07 -30.39 -20.32
N GLY A 13 14.16 -30.71 -21.01
CA GLY A 13 14.37 -30.34 -22.41
C GLY A 13 13.32 -30.91 -23.37
N LYS A 14 12.88 -32.16 -23.16
CA LYS A 14 11.81 -32.77 -23.97
C LYS A 14 10.46 -32.08 -23.75
N HIS A 15 10.06 -31.87 -22.49
CA HIS A 15 8.82 -31.16 -22.19
C HIS A 15 8.84 -29.73 -22.71
N TYR A 16 9.97 -29.03 -22.61
CA TYR A 16 10.12 -27.69 -23.17
C TYR A 16 9.91 -27.68 -24.69
N LYS A 17 10.53 -28.63 -25.43
CA LYS A 17 10.34 -28.74 -26.88
C LYS A 17 8.89 -29.04 -27.26
N GLU A 18 8.23 -29.93 -26.53
CA GLU A 18 6.81 -30.24 -26.74
C GLU A 18 5.91 -29.03 -26.48
N LEU A 19 6.13 -28.32 -25.37
CA LEU A 19 5.42 -27.09 -25.03
C LEU A 19 5.60 -26.02 -26.11
N ILE A 20 6.84 -25.81 -26.54
CA ILE A 20 7.19 -24.87 -27.61
C ILE A 20 6.48 -25.22 -28.91
N LYS A 21 6.40 -26.50 -29.27
CA LYS A 21 5.66 -26.96 -30.45
C LYS A 21 4.18 -26.61 -30.35
N VAL A 22 3.56 -26.84 -29.18
CA VAL A 22 2.15 -26.48 -28.93
C VAL A 22 1.94 -24.97 -29.04
N ILE A 23 2.81 -24.16 -28.43
CA ILE A 23 2.76 -22.70 -28.52
C ILE A 23 2.91 -22.23 -29.98
N SER A 24 3.83 -22.85 -30.72
CA SER A 24 4.08 -22.53 -32.13
C SER A 24 2.84 -22.77 -33.01
N TRP A 25 2.18 -23.93 -32.84
CA TRP A 25 0.91 -24.23 -33.52
C TRP A 25 -0.22 -23.30 -33.09
N PHE A 26 -0.34 -22.98 -31.80
CA PHE A 26 -1.32 -22.02 -31.33
C PHE A 26 -1.19 -20.66 -32.04
N PHE A 27 0.03 -20.12 -32.14
CA PHE A 27 0.25 -18.85 -32.85
C PHE A 27 0.05 -18.97 -34.36
N PHE A 28 0.37 -20.11 -34.96
CA PHE A 28 0.07 -20.38 -36.38
C PHE A 28 -1.44 -20.34 -36.63
N ASP A 29 -2.21 -21.12 -35.87
CA ASP A 29 -3.65 -21.20 -36.00
C ASP A 29 -4.31 -19.84 -35.74
N LEU A 30 -3.93 -19.17 -34.63
CA LEU A 30 -4.50 -17.88 -34.27
C LEU A 30 -4.16 -16.79 -35.28
N LEU A 31 -2.89 -16.62 -35.63
CA LEU A 31 -2.43 -15.43 -36.37
C LEU A 31 -2.49 -15.61 -37.88
N LEU A 32 -2.33 -16.83 -38.40
CA LEU A 32 -2.33 -17.10 -39.84
C LEU A 32 -3.66 -17.68 -40.32
N LEU A 33 -4.25 -18.61 -39.56
CA LEU A 33 -5.55 -19.18 -39.93
C LEU A 33 -6.72 -18.34 -39.41
N GLY A 34 -6.48 -17.48 -38.42
CA GLY A 34 -7.51 -16.64 -37.82
C GLY A 34 -8.46 -17.40 -36.91
N TYR A 35 -8.16 -18.65 -36.53
CA TYR A 35 -9.01 -19.43 -35.63
C TYR A 35 -8.19 -20.37 -34.75
N VAL A 36 -8.66 -20.64 -33.53
CA VAL A 36 -8.11 -21.64 -32.61
C VAL A 36 -9.26 -22.47 -32.06
N GLU A 37 -9.13 -23.78 -32.04
CA GLU A 37 -10.11 -24.71 -31.46
C GLU A 37 -9.50 -25.45 -30.27
N ASP A 38 -10.21 -25.47 -29.14
CA ASP A 38 -9.87 -26.35 -28.03
C ASP A 38 -10.33 -27.78 -28.37
N PRO A 39 -9.40 -28.73 -28.57
CA PRO A 39 -9.75 -30.08 -28.96
C PRO A 39 -10.50 -30.86 -27.87
N ILE A 40 -10.47 -30.40 -26.61
CA ILE A 40 -11.13 -31.06 -25.48
C ILE A 40 -12.60 -30.62 -25.38
N THR A 41 -12.85 -29.33 -25.52
CA THR A 41 -14.20 -28.76 -25.35
C THR A 41 -14.94 -28.54 -26.67
N GLY A 42 -14.24 -28.55 -27.80
CA GLY A 42 -14.77 -28.17 -29.11
C GLY A 42 -15.06 -26.67 -29.23
N LEU A 43 -14.64 -25.85 -28.26
CA LEU A 43 -14.83 -24.41 -28.30
C LEU A 43 -13.82 -23.79 -29.27
N SER A 44 -14.32 -23.00 -30.22
CA SER A 44 -13.48 -22.29 -31.18
C SER A 44 -13.51 -20.78 -30.94
N VAL A 45 -12.35 -20.14 -31.04
CA VAL A 45 -12.19 -18.68 -31.11
C VAL A 45 -11.78 -18.32 -32.53
N CYS A 46 -12.50 -17.41 -33.17
CA CYS A 46 -12.18 -16.93 -34.52
C CYS A 46 -12.00 -15.41 -34.51
N ILE A 47 -10.92 -14.93 -35.10
CA ILE A 47 -10.68 -13.52 -35.35
C ILE A 47 -11.62 -13.10 -36.48
N SER A 48 -12.70 -12.42 -36.13
CA SER A 48 -13.74 -12.05 -37.09
C SER A 48 -13.17 -11.17 -38.20
N GLY A 49 -13.30 -11.63 -39.44
CA GLY A 49 -12.92 -10.87 -40.63
C GLY A 49 -13.69 -9.55 -40.72
N GLY A 50 -13.01 -8.49 -41.18
CA GLY A 50 -13.60 -7.16 -41.37
C GLY A 50 -13.48 -6.21 -40.16
N MET A 51 -12.89 -6.64 -39.05
CA MET A 51 -12.53 -5.77 -37.93
C MET A 51 -11.02 -5.49 -37.92
N ASP A 52 -10.63 -4.27 -37.53
CA ASP A 52 -9.22 -3.87 -37.36
C ASP A 52 -8.68 -4.39 -36.03
N TRP A 53 -8.25 -5.65 -36.00
CA TRP A 53 -7.64 -6.26 -34.81
C TRP A 53 -6.18 -5.84 -34.68
N LYS A 54 -5.78 -5.45 -33.46
CA LYS A 54 -4.38 -5.22 -33.09
C LYS A 54 -3.98 -6.23 -32.02
N ILE A 55 -3.11 -7.15 -32.39
CA ILE A 55 -2.58 -8.18 -31.49
C ILE A 55 -1.16 -7.79 -31.11
N TYR A 56 -0.90 -7.69 -29.80
CA TYR A 56 0.42 -7.39 -29.26
C TYR A 56 0.94 -8.64 -28.55
N VAL A 57 2.11 -9.11 -28.98
CA VAL A 57 2.80 -10.24 -28.35
C VAL A 57 4.06 -9.71 -27.68
N GLU A 58 4.11 -9.77 -26.35
CA GLU A 58 5.28 -9.35 -25.58
C GLU A 58 6.31 -10.48 -25.54
N VAL A 59 7.53 -10.18 -25.97
CA VAL A 59 8.63 -11.15 -26.04
C VAL A 59 9.71 -10.74 -25.02
N PRO A 60 9.93 -11.52 -23.96
CA PRO A 60 10.99 -11.22 -23.00
C PRO A 60 12.37 -11.41 -23.64
N SER A 61 13.31 -10.53 -23.30
CA SER A 61 14.72 -10.74 -23.66
C SER A 61 15.28 -11.95 -22.92
N GLN A 62 15.99 -12.85 -23.63
CA GLN A 62 16.55 -14.07 -23.04
C GLN A 62 17.67 -13.77 -22.02
N ILE A 63 18.29 -12.58 -22.12
CA ILE A 63 19.37 -12.14 -21.23
C ILE A 63 19.11 -10.68 -20.85
N GLY A 64 19.31 -10.30 -19.58
CA GLY A 64 19.10 -8.94 -19.08
C GLY A 64 19.95 -7.86 -19.78
N SER A 65 21.01 -8.27 -20.47
CA SER A 65 21.89 -7.44 -21.31
C SER A 65 21.83 -7.78 -22.80
N GLY A 66 20.96 -8.69 -23.22
CA GLY A 66 20.86 -9.17 -24.61
C GLY A 66 20.28 -8.11 -25.54
N ASN A 67 20.69 -8.13 -26.81
CA ASN A 67 20.09 -7.30 -27.85
C ASN A 67 18.62 -7.75 -28.06
N PRO A 68 17.61 -6.88 -27.86
CA PRO A 68 16.21 -7.26 -28.05
C PRO A 68 15.91 -7.86 -29.42
N LYS A 69 16.65 -7.43 -30.46
CA LYS A 69 16.51 -7.98 -31.82
C LYS A 69 16.95 -9.44 -31.91
N GLU A 70 17.99 -9.80 -31.18
CA GLU A 70 18.52 -11.17 -31.16
C GLU A 70 17.59 -12.10 -30.38
N SER A 71 17.08 -11.66 -29.23
CA SER A 71 16.07 -12.43 -28.48
C SER A 71 14.80 -12.66 -29.30
N LEU A 72 14.36 -11.65 -30.07
CA LEU A 72 13.23 -11.80 -30.97
C LEU A 72 13.55 -12.73 -32.14
N ALA A 73 14.75 -12.64 -32.73
CA ALA A 73 15.17 -13.54 -33.81
C ALA A 73 15.14 -15.00 -33.34
N ASN A 74 15.72 -15.29 -32.17
CA ASN A 74 15.70 -16.64 -31.57
C ASN A 74 14.27 -17.13 -31.31
N LEU A 75 13.36 -16.25 -30.87
CA LEU A 75 11.96 -16.63 -30.70
C LEU A 75 11.27 -16.90 -32.04
N ILE A 76 11.54 -16.11 -33.07
CA ILE A 76 10.97 -16.30 -34.41
C ILE A 76 11.43 -17.62 -35.03
N GLU A 77 12.68 -18.05 -34.79
CA GLU A 77 13.13 -19.38 -35.23
C GLU A 77 12.28 -20.52 -34.66
N VAL A 78 11.78 -20.32 -33.44
CA VAL A 78 11.01 -21.31 -32.69
C VAL A 78 9.49 -21.16 -32.93
N ILE A 79 9.03 -19.93 -33.16
CA ILE A 79 7.63 -19.56 -33.43
C ILE A 79 7.59 -18.72 -34.73
N PRO A 80 7.70 -19.35 -35.91
CA PRO A 80 7.84 -18.63 -37.18
C PRO A 80 6.66 -17.73 -37.52
N ALA A 81 5.46 -18.05 -37.04
CA ALA A 81 4.25 -17.26 -37.25
C ALA A 81 4.43 -15.79 -36.84
N LEU A 82 5.16 -15.52 -35.73
CA LEU A 82 5.41 -14.16 -35.26
C LEU A 82 6.24 -13.33 -36.25
N GLY A 83 7.16 -13.96 -36.98
CA GLY A 83 7.98 -13.30 -37.99
C GLY A 83 7.25 -13.07 -39.32
N ILE A 84 6.16 -13.78 -39.59
CA ILE A 84 5.40 -13.66 -40.84
C ILE A 84 4.40 -12.51 -40.77
N VAL A 85 3.66 -12.38 -39.67
CA VAL A 85 2.57 -11.40 -39.54
C VAL A 85 2.90 -10.20 -38.66
N GLY A 86 3.93 -10.29 -37.82
CA GLY A 86 4.25 -9.28 -36.81
C GLY A 86 5.26 -8.25 -37.29
N GLU A 87 5.08 -7.00 -36.88
CA GLU A 87 6.13 -5.99 -36.97
C GLU A 87 6.91 -5.92 -35.64
N PRO A 88 8.25 -6.07 -35.67
CA PRO A 88 9.06 -5.99 -34.46
C PRO A 88 9.05 -4.56 -33.90
N CYS A 89 8.52 -4.40 -32.69
CA CYS A 89 8.53 -3.12 -31.97
C CYS A 89 9.50 -3.20 -30.76
N PRO A 90 10.78 -2.79 -30.90
CA PRO A 90 11.70 -2.82 -29.78
C PRO A 90 11.31 -1.77 -28.74
N ILE A 91 11.12 -2.21 -27.50
CA ILE A 91 10.92 -1.30 -26.36
C ILE A 91 12.28 -0.75 -25.96
N ASP A 92 12.51 0.54 -26.20
CA ASP A 92 13.75 1.19 -25.77
C ASP A 92 13.79 1.27 -24.24
N GLN A 93 14.76 0.60 -23.63
CA GLN A 93 15.00 0.66 -22.18
C GLN A 93 15.32 2.09 -21.71
N ARG A 94 15.82 2.94 -22.61
CA ARG A 94 16.09 4.38 -22.37
C ARG A 94 14.85 5.25 -22.44
N THR A 95 13.68 4.69 -22.75
CA THR A 95 12.41 5.43 -22.70
C THR A 95 12.31 6.11 -21.35
N LYS A 96 12.07 7.41 -21.33
CA LYS A 96 12.02 8.16 -20.06
C LYS A 96 10.85 7.68 -19.20
N TYR A 97 11.04 7.65 -17.88
CA TYR A 97 9.98 7.26 -16.95
C TYR A 97 8.82 8.26 -17.01
N THR A 98 7.56 7.81 -17.04
CA THR A 98 6.43 8.74 -17.14
C THR A 98 6.34 9.63 -15.89
N ILE A 99 6.32 10.96 -16.08
CA ILE A 99 6.14 11.91 -14.99
C ILE A 99 4.65 12.03 -14.68
N ASP A 100 4.24 11.49 -13.53
CA ASP A 100 2.89 11.63 -12.99
C ASP A 100 2.92 12.35 -11.62
N ALA A 101 1.76 12.45 -10.96
CA ALA A 101 1.65 13.13 -9.67
C ALA A 101 2.52 12.50 -8.56
N ASP A 102 2.72 11.18 -8.58
CA ASP A 102 3.60 10.50 -7.62
C ASP A 102 5.06 10.91 -7.87
N VAL A 103 5.48 10.93 -9.13
CA VAL A 103 6.82 11.38 -9.52
C VAL A 103 7.02 12.86 -9.21
N GLN A 104 6.02 13.71 -9.49
CA GLN A 104 6.07 15.14 -9.17
C GLN A 104 6.29 15.37 -7.68
N LEU A 105 5.57 14.66 -6.81
CA LEU A 105 5.76 14.77 -5.36
C LEU A 105 7.21 14.43 -4.97
N VAL A 106 7.72 13.28 -5.42
CA VAL A 106 9.11 12.87 -5.13
C VAL A 106 10.12 13.89 -5.67
N CYS A 107 9.94 14.37 -6.90
CA CYS A 107 10.84 15.35 -7.50
C CYS A 107 10.82 16.71 -6.78
N LYS A 108 9.68 17.17 -6.24
CA LYS A 108 9.63 18.41 -5.43
C LYS A 108 10.49 18.29 -4.17
N TYR A 109 10.42 17.14 -3.49
CA TYR A 109 11.28 16.84 -2.34
C TYR A 109 12.76 16.72 -2.72
N PHE A 110 13.09 16.05 -3.82
CA PHE A 110 14.47 15.99 -4.32
C PHE A 110 15.02 17.35 -4.71
N ASN A 111 14.19 18.20 -5.32
CA ASN A 111 14.58 19.56 -5.65
C ASN A 111 14.90 20.35 -4.38
N ALA A 112 14.03 20.29 -3.37
CA ALA A 112 14.25 20.95 -2.08
C ALA A 112 15.51 20.44 -1.37
N TYR A 113 15.77 19.13 -1.42
CA TYR A 113 16.99 18.53 -0.86
C TYR A 113 18.25 18.93 -1.63
N GLN A 114 18.18 18.99 -2.96
CA GLN A 114 19.28 19.46 -3.80
C GLN A 114 19.61 20.94 -3.49
N THR A 115 18.58 21.79 -3.37
CA THR A 115 18.76 23.19 -2.95
C THR A 115 19.47 23.31 -1.60
N TYR A 116 19.13 22.43 -0.64
CA TYR A 116 19.85 22.37 0.63
C TYR A 116 21.32 21.97 0.45
N LYS A 117 21.62 20.93 -0.35
CA LYS A 117 23.00 20.49 -0.62
C LYS A 117 23.84 21.59 -1.27
N GLU A 118 23.24 22.40 -2.13
CA GLU A 118 23.94 23.47 -2.85
C GLU A 118 24.18 24.71 -1.99
N ASN A 119 23.21 25.09 -1.15
CA ASN A 119 23.24 26.37 -0.43
C ASN A 119 23.54 26.24 1.08
N GLY A 120 23.50 25.03 1.65
CA GLY A 120 23.70 24.77 3.08
C GLY A 120 22.57 25.26 4.00
N CYS A 121 21.64 26.09 3.49
CA CYS A 121 20.48 26.59 4.22
C CYS A 121 19.22 26.64 3.33
N GLY A 122 18.04 26.59 3.95
CA GLY A 122 16.76 26.52 3.23
C GLY A 122 16.53 25.18 2.53
N GLY A 123 15.70 25.16 1.49
CA GLY A 123 15.36 23.94 0.75
C GLY A 123 14.46 23.01 1.57
N ILE A 124 14.85 21.74 1.72
CA ILE A 124 14.06 20.75 2.48
C ILE A 124 13.94 21.08 3.97
N ASN A 125 14.83 21.93 4.49
CA ASN A 125 14.84 22.42 5.86
C ASN A 125 14.20 23.81 5.98
N GLN A 126 13.29 24.16 5.07
CA GLN A 126 12.58 25.44 5.13
C GLN A 126 11.91 25.59 6.51
N LEU A 127 12.08 26.76 7.11
CA LEU A 127 11.47 27.08 8.39
C LEU A 127 10.08 27.69 8.18
N PHE A 128 9.18 27.42 9.11
CA PHE A 128 7.87 28.03 9.16
C PHE A 128 7.99 29.53 9.40
N ASN A 129 7.39 30.34 8.53
CA ASN A 129 7.47 31.80 8.56
C ASN A 129 6.27 32.47 9.24
N GLY A 130 5.37 31.70 9.86
CA GLY A 130 4.15 32.20 10.51
C GLY A 130 2.93 32.33 9.61
N ARG A 131 3.07 32.16 8.28
CA ARG A 131 1.97 32.30 7.31
C ARG A 131 1.75 31.04 6.49
N ASP A 132 2.83 30.49 5.95
CA ASP A 132 2.77 29.36 5.02
C ASP A 132 3.42 28.13 5.65
N ILE A 133 2.66 27.04 5.74
CA ILE A 133 3.18 25.75 6.17
C ILE A 133 4.14 25.19 5.11
N VAL A 134 5.18 24.49 5.56
CA VAL A 134 6.18 23.87 4.69
C VAL A 134 5.61 22.58 4.13
N LYS A 135 4.90 22.67 3.01
CA LYS A 135 4.28 21.53 2.33
C LYS A 135 4.69 21.51 0.87
N PHE A 136 5.40 20.46 0.44
CA PHE A 136 5.94 20.42 -0.93
C PHE A 136 4.89 19.93 -1.94
N SER A 137 3.90 19.13 -1.53
CA SER A 137 2.79 18.76 -2.43
C SER A 137 1.99 19.95 -2.96
N THR A 138 1.91 21.06 -2.21
CA THR A 138 1.17 22.26 -2.63
C THR A 138 1.96 23.18 -3.55
N GLN A 139 3.26 22.94 -3.73
CA GLN A 139 4.07 23.74 -4.65
C GLN A 139 3.71 23.44 -6.10
N PRO A 140 3.94 24.37 -7.05
CA PRO A 140 3.74 24.11 -8.47
C PRO A 140 4.53 22.90 -8.96
N ASP A 141 3.98 22.18 -9.94
CA ASP A 141 4.66 21.07 -10.58
C ASP A 141 5.94 21.53 -11.30
N LEU A 142 6.97 20.68 -11.23
CA LEU A 142 8.23 20.92 -11.91
C LEU A 142 8.09 20.57 -13.39
N SER A 143 8.93 21.20 -14.23
CA SER A 143 9.01 20.80 -15.64
C SER A 143 9.46 19.34 -15.76
N HIS A 144 8.97 18.64 -16.79
CA HIS A 144 9.37 17.25 -17.02
C HIS A 144 10.89 17.10 -17.14
N GLN A 145 11.56 18.05 -17.79
CA GLN A 145 13.02 18.05 -17.90
C GLN A 145 13.71 18.11 -16.53
N LYS A 146 13.26 19.02 -15.65
CA LYS A 146 13.83 19.13 -14.30
C LYS A 146 13.58 17.87 -13.49
N CYS A 147 12.41 17.24 -13.62
CA CYS A 147 12.13 15.94 -12.98
C CYS A 147 13.14 14.89 -13.46
N TYR A 148 13.37 14.75 -14.76
CA TYR A 148 14.34 13.79 -15.30
C TYR A 148 15.76 14.03 -14.78
N GLU A 149 16.21 15.27 -14.68
CA GLU A 149 17.52 15.61 -14.13
C GLU A 149 17.64 15.19 -12.66
N LEU A 150 16.61 15.47 -11.85
CA LEU A 150 16.59 15.12 -10.43
C LEU A 150 16.60 13.61 -10.22
N LEU A 151 15.77 12.89 -10.98
CA LEU A 151 15.68 11.44 -10.89
C LEU A 151 16.99 10.77 -11.31
N THR A 152 17.58 11.20 -12.44
CA THR A 152 18.87 10.66 -12.92
C THR A 152 19.99 10.85 -11.89
N LYS A 153 19.97 11.94 -11.12
CA LYS A 153 20.94 12.17 -10.03
C LYS A 153 20.67 11.36 -8.77
N SER A 154 19.43 10.94 -8.55
CA SER A 154 18.98 10.35 -7.27
C SER A 154 18.72 8.84 -7.35
N TRP A 155 18.78 8.26 -8.55
CA TRP A 155 18.61 6.82 -8.74
C TRP A 155 19.74 6.03 -8.05
N PRO A 156 19.40 4.99 -7.27
CA PRO A 156 20.36 3.96 -6.93
C PRO A 156 20.90 3.32 -8.22
N LYS A 157 22.19 2.97 -8.25
CA LYS A 157 22.86 2.43 -9.45
C LYS A 157 22.08 1.27 -10.10
N PHE A 158 21.50 0.39 -9.29
CA PHE A 158 20.75 -0.77 -9.78
C PHE A 158 19.34 -0.43 -10.31
N SER A 159 18.80 0.75 -10.00
CA SER A 159 17.46 1.19 -10.43
C SER A 159 17.46 1.66 -11.88
N GLU A 160 18.61 2.07 -12.42
CA GLU A 160 18.74 2.45 -13.84
C GLU A 160 18.44 1.28 -14.79
N VAL A 161 18.58 0.04 -14.32
CA VAL A 161 18.51 -1.19 -15.12
C VAL A 161 17.08 -1.58 -15.49
N SER A 162 16.06 -1.23 -14.70
CA SER A 162 14.68 -1.69 -14.95
C SER A 162 13.61 -0.71 -14.52
N LYS A 163 12.56 -0.57 -15.34
CA LYS A 163 11.37 0.23 -15.03
C LYS A 163 10.63 -0.24 -13.80
N VAL A 164 10.67 -1.55 -13.50
CA VAL A 164 10.08 -2.10 -12.27
C VAL A 164 10.81 -1.56 -11.05
N ARG A 165 12.15 -1.47 -11.10
CA ARG A 165 12.98 -0.93 -10.02
C ARG A 165 12.82 0.59 -9.88
N GLN A 166 12.77 1.33 -10.99
CA GLN A 166 12.45 2.76 -10.96
C GLN A 166 11.09 3.01 -10.32
N LYS A 167 10.07 2.21 -10.69
CA LYS A 167 8.74 2.29 -10.09
C LYS A 167 8.75 1.94 -8.60
N LEU A 168 9.49 0.90 -8.21
CA LEU A 168 9.67 0.51 -6.80
C LEU A 168 10.26 1.66 -5.98
N PHE A 169 11.35 2.24 -6.45
CA PHE A 169 12.00 3.39 -5.80
C PHE A 169 11.07 4.60 -5.72
N ILE A 170 10.37 4.95 -6.82
CA ILE A 170 9.39 6.05 -6.80
C ILE A 170 8.29 5.79 -5.79
N LYS A 171 7.72 4.58 -5.74
CA LYS A 171 6.64 4.25 -4.80
C LYS A 171 7.11 4.31 -3.36
N TYR A 172 8.31 3.81 -3.09
CA TYR A 172 8.97 3.88 -1.79
C TYR A 172 9.17 5.34 -1.35
N MET A 173 9.85 6.14 -2.17
CA MET A 173 10.12 7.55 -1.86
C MET A 173 8.83 8.37 -1.78
N LYS A 174 7.84 8.11 -2.63
CA LYS A 174 6.54 8.79 -2.61
C LYS A 174 5.83 8.61 -1.28
N ARG A 175 5.86 7.39 -0.72
CA ARG A 175 5.24 7.11 0.58
C ARG A 175 5.92 7.91 1.70
N ARG A 176 7.26 7.94 1.72
CA ARG A 176 8.06 8.72 2.69
C ARG A 176 7.85 10.23 2.56
N CYS A 177 7.83 10.75 1.33
CA CYS A 177 7.55 12.16 1.05
C CYS A 177 6.12 12.54 1.46
N ALA A 178 5.13 11.70 1.13
CA ALA A 178 3.74 11.93 1.55
C ALA A 178 3.58 11.92 3.07
N PHE A 179 4.38 11.12 3.79
CA PHE A 179 4.41 11.16 5.24
C PHE A 179 4.94 12.50 5.76
N LEU A 180 6.08 13.00 5.24
CA LEU A 180 6.62 14.31 5.62
C LEU A 180 5.60 15.45 5.47
N ASP A 181 4.80 15.43 4.40
CA ASP A 181 3.73 16.40 4.12
C ASP A 181 2.58 16.40 5.15
N VAL A 182 2.46 15.36 5.98
CA VAL A 182 1.39 15.21 6.98
C VAL A 182 1.90 15.51 8.39
N ILE A 183 3.21 15.44 8.63
CA ILE A 183 3.78 15.63 9.97
C ILE A 183 3.82 17.11 10.36
N PRO A 184 3.19 17.52 11.47
CA PRO A 184 3.26 18.91 11.92
C PRO A 184 4.68 19.38 12.24
N ALA A 185 5.52 18.54 12.86
CA ALA A 185 6.90 18.90 13.19
C ALA A 185 7.72 19.30 11.95
N PHE A 186 7.42 18.71 10.79
CA PHE A 186 8.02 19.07 9.51
C PHE A 186 7.35 20.32 8.91
N ASN A 187 6.02 20.34 8.85
CA ASN A 187 5.26 21.42 8.21
C ASN A 187 5.36 22.76 8.96
N PHE A 188 5.46 22.73 10.27
CA PHE A 188 5.60 23.88 11.16
C PHE A 188 7.01 24.00 11.73
N ASN A 189 8.03 23.57 10.99
CA ASN A 189 9.41 23.56 11.45
C ASN A 189 9.87 24.96 11.93
N THR A 190 9.80 25.21 13.23
CA THR A 190 10.23 26.46 13.88
C THR A 190 11.74 26.51 14.10
N GLY A 191 12.43 25.39 13.83
CA GLY A 191 13.84 25.19 14.15
C GLY A 191 14.10 24.83 15.62
N ALA A 192 13.06 24.55 16.39
CA ALA A 192 13.09 24.07 17.77
C ALA A 192 11.91 23.12 17.99
N GLY A 193 12.19 21.86 18.35
CA GLY A 193 11.20 20.81 18.57
C GLY A 193 10.89 20.60 20.05
N GLU A 194 10.59 19.36 20.41
CA GLU A 194 10.29 18.98 21.79
C GLU A 194 11.54 18.92 22.66
N TYR A 195 11.34 19.05 23.98
CA TYR A 195 12.39 18.83 24.97
C TYR A 195 12.69 17.33 25.08
N TYR A 196 13.96 16.96 25.04
CA TYR A 196 14.44 15.62 25.36
C TYR A 196 15.45 15.69 26.51
N ASP A 197 15.54 14.61 27.27
CA ASP A 197 16.58 14.49 28.29
C ASP A 197 17.87 14.04 27.60
N ASP A 198 18.90 14.88 27.65
CA ASP A 198 20.24 14.54 27.16
C ASP A 198 20.80 13.35 27.96
N PRO A 199 21.21 12.24 27.30
CA PRO A 199 21.71 11.05 27.97
C PRO A 199 22.96 11.31 28.84
N GLU A 200 23.84 12.21 28.40
CA GLU A 200 25.11 12.51 29.03
C GLU A 200 24.95 13.56 30.14
N THR A 201 24.22 14.64 29.86
CA THR A 201 24.12 15.78 30.79
C THR A 201 22.91 15.72 31.72
N ARG A 202 21.91 14.87 31.41
CA ARG A 202 20.59 14.82 32.06
C ARG A 202 19.87 16.17 32.11
N GLN A 203 20.25 17.11 31.23
CA GLN A 203 19.56 18.37 31.07
C GLN A 203 18.48 18.24 29.99
N LYS A 204 17.41 19.02 30.13
CA LYS A 204 16.38 19.11 29.09
C LYS A 204 16.89 19.97 27.95
N GLU A 205 17.33 19.34 26.88
CA GLU A 205 17.70 20.02 25.64
C GLU A 205 16.49 20.08 24.69
N VAL A 206 16.49 21.07 23.80
CA VAL A 206 15.43 21.23 22.78
C VAL A 206 15.92 20.60 21.49
N SER A 207 15.15 19.65 20.94
CA SER A 207 15.47 19.06 19.64
C SER A 207 15.59 20.14 18.56
N ASN A 208 16.63 20.04 17.73
CA ASN A 208 16.92 20.98 16.67
C ASN A 208 16.31 20.49 15.36
N THR A 209 15.09 20.93 15.08
CA THR A 209 14.37 20.54 13.85
C THR A 209 14.90 21.25 12.60
N ARG A 210 15.90 22.15 12.69
CA ARG A 210 16.48 22.85 11.53
C ARG A 210 17.14 21.91 10.53
N GLN A 211 17.49 20.68 10.94
CA GLN A 211 18.09 19.67 10.08
C GLN A 211 17.16 18.46 9.85
N LEU A 212 15.92 18.51 10.37
CA LEU A 212 14.97 17.40 10.30
C LEU A 212 14.81 16.87 8.87
N GLY A 213 14.54 17.76 7.92
CA GLY A 213 14.29 17.38 6.53
C GLY A 213 15.49 16.78 5.82
N SER A 214 16.68 17.37 6.00
CA SER A 214 17.90 16.86 5.39
C SER A 214 18.34 15.52 5.97
N THR A 215 18.29 15.37 7.30
CA THR A 215 18.68 14.13 7.97
C THR A 215 17.77 12.99 7.53
N LEU A 216 16.45 13.20 7.58
CA LEU A 216 15.49 12.18 7.17
C LEU A 216 15.60 11.81 5.69
N MET A 217 15.77 12.80 4.79
CA MET A 217 15.89 12.52 3.35
C MET A 217 17.17 11.75 3.02
N GLU A 218 18.29 12.07 3.68
CA GLU A 218 19.54 11.34 3.53
C GLU A 218 19.37 9.86 3.94
N THR A 219 18.76 9.61 5.10
CA THR A 219 18.47 8.26 5.58
C THR A 219 17.49 7.52 4.67
N MET A 220 16.43 8.18 4.20
CA MET A 220 15.45 7.57 3.28
C MET A 220 16.08 7.16 1.96
N LEU A 221 17.02 7.96 1.42
CA LEU A 221 17.76 7.62 0.19
C LEU A 221 18.69 6.42 0.39
N LYS A 222 19.36 6.34 1.54
CA LYS A 222 20.18 5.17 1.92
C LYS A 222 19.33 3.91 2.06
N GLU A 223 18.23 3.98 2.82
CA GLU A 223 17.29 2.86 2.98
C GLU A 223 16.66 2.45 1.63
N ALA A 224 16.39 3.39 0.73
CA ALA A 224 15.84 3.08 -0.59
C ALA A 224 16.82 2.24 -1.44
N GLU A 225 18.13 2.43 -1.26
CA GLU A 225 19.16 1.61 -1.92
C GLU A 225 19.04 0.15 -1.45
N ASP A 226 18.96 -0.06 -0.15
CA ASP A 226 18.80 -1.38 0.46
C ASP A 226 17.46 -2.04 0.08
N PHE A 227 16.37 -1.31 0.28
CA PHE A 227 15.00 -1.76 0.05
C PHE A 227 14.74 -2.17 -1.40
N CYS A 228 15.30 -1.42 -2.36
CA CYS A 228 15.08 -1.67 -3.78
C CYS A 228 16.10 -2.67 -4.38
N SER A 229 17.16 -3.04 -3.63
CA SER A 229 18.11 -4.06 -4.06
C SER A 229 17.49 -5.46 -4.05
N LEU A 230 17.91 -6.33 -4.98
CA LEU A 230 17.51 -7.74 -5.04
C LEU A 230 18.55 -8.68 -4.40
N VAL A 231 19.66 -8.13 -3.94
CA VAL A 231 20.73 -8.94 -3.35
C VAL A 231 20.22 -9.50 -2.03
N LYS A 232 20.45 -10.80 -1.79
CA LYS A 232 20.15 -11.45 -0.51
C LYS A 232 20.88 -10.68 0.59
N GLN A 233 20.18 -9.76 1.24
CA GLN A 233 20.71 -9.11 2.43
C GLN A 233 20.87 -10.22 3.48
N ASN A 234 22.12 -10.50 3.83
CA ASN A 234 22.38 -11.21 5.06
C ASN A 234 22.24 -10.17 6.17
N TRP A 235 21.03 -10.07 6.73
CA TRP A 235 20.64 -9.12 7.77
C TRP A 235 21.59 -9.14 8.98
N LEU A 236 22.33 -10.24 9.17
CA LEU A 236 23.30 -10.39 10.25
C LEU A 236 24.66 -9.71 9.98
N ASN A 237 24.99 -9.40 8.72
CA ASN A 237 26.34 -8.96 8.33
C ASN A 237 26.43 -7.48 7.92
N GLU A 238 25.31 -6.80 7.70
CA GLU A 238 25.28 -5.39 7.32
C GLU A 238 24.30 -4.62 8.22
N PRO A 239 24.63 -3.38 8.61
CA PRO A 239 23.77 -2.57 9.46
C PRO A 239 22.52 -2.13 8.68
N HIS A 240 21.47 -2.96 8.75
CA HIS A 240 20.17 -2.66 8.16
C HIS A 240 19.51 -1.55 8.96
N GLN A 241 19.36 -0.38 8.32
CA GLN A 241 18.68 0.79 8.88
C GLN A 241 17.29 0.92 8.27
N GLN A 242 16.27 1.02 9.11
CA GLN A 242 14.89 1.22 8.68
C GLN A 242 14.26 2.35 9.49
N LEU A 243 13.88 3.43 8.81
CA LEU A 243 13.04 4.45 9.43
C LEU A 243 11.63 3.89 9.61
N ILE A 244 11.13 3.88 10.83
CA ILE A 244 9.76 3.54 11.17
C ILE A 244 9.07 4.81 11.63
N TYR A 245 7.81 4.96 11.27
CA TYR A 245 7.09 6.19 11.52
C TYR A 245 5.63 5.91 11.83
N GLU A 246 5.07 6.81 12.62
CA GLU A 246 3.74 6.70 13.18
C GLU A 246 2.97 8.00 12.99
N ILE A 247 1.66 7.89 12.79
CA ILE A 247 0.72 9.01 12.81
C ILE A 247 -0.24 8.79 13.98
N LYS A 248 -0.11 9.56 15.07
CA LYS A 248 -1.07 9.58 16.19
C LYS A 248 -1.70 10.96 16.33
N ASP A 249 -3.04 11.01 16.35
CA ASP A 249 -3.82 12.18 16.81
C ASP A 249 -3.41 13.54 16.22
N GLY A 250 -3.03 13.55 14.95
CA GLY A 250 -2.61 14.76 14.24
C GLY A 250 -1.14 15.14 14.46
N GLY A 251 -0.36 14.36 15.20
CA GLY A 251 1.10 14.37 15.26
C GLY A 251 1.73 13.18 14.54
N GLY A 252 3.05 13.20 14.37
CA GLY A 252 3.80 12.08 13.82
C GLY A 252 5.19 11.99 14.42
N SER A 253 5.65 10.76 14.68
CA SER A 253 6.95 10.47 15.27
C SER A 253 7.78 9.57 14.36
N PHE A 254 9.09 9.58 14.57
CA PHE A 254 10.04 8.73 13.88
C PHE A 254 10.75 7.84 14.90
N GLY A 255 10.95 6.57 14.55
CA GLY A 255 11.92 5.70 15.18
C GLY A 255 12.91 5.23 14.13
N LEU A 256 14.17 5.05 14.50
CA LEU A 256 15.15 4.40 13.64
C LEU A 256 15.39 3.00 14.20
N LEU A 257 15.12 1.97 13.40
CA LEU A 257 15.57 0.62 13.68
C LEU A 257 16.91 0.43 12.98
N SER A 258 17.97 0.06 13.71
CA SER A 258 19.27 -0.28 13.13
C SER A 258 19.70 -1.64 13.64
N LEU A 259 20.02 -2.56 12.74
CA LEU A 259 20.84 -3.72 13.09
C LEU A 259 22.26 -3.21 13.33
N ASN A 260 22.88 -3.58 14.45
CA ASN A 260 24.18 -3.08 14.90
C ASN A 260 24.21 -1.53 15.10
N PRO A 261 23.41 -0.97 16.03
CA PRO A 261 23.45 0.45 16.36
C PRO A 261 24.86 0.93 16.77
N ASP A 262 25.68 0.05 17.35
CA ASP A 262 27.07 0.35 17.75
C ASP A 262 28.02 0.57 16.56
N GLU A 263 27.65 0.09 15.36
CA GLU A 263 28.42 0.29 14.12
C GLU A 263 28.02 1.58 13.38
N LEU A 264 27.04 2.33 13.90
CA LEU A 264 26.64 3.61 13.32
C LEU A 264 27.76 4.64 13.51
N PRO A 265 28.06 5.46 12.48
CA PRO A 265 28.95 6.60 12.65
C PRO A 265 28.43 7.53 13.75
N SER A 266 29.29 7.95 14.68
CA SER A 266 28.93 8.83 15.79
C SER A 266 28.24 10.12 15.33
N ASP A 267 28.67 10.66 14.19
CA ASP A 267 28.07 11.86 13.60
C ASP A 267 26.60 11.63 13.19
N ASP A 268 26.24 10.42 12.76
CA ASP A 268 24.87 10.09 12.37
C ASP A 268 23.99 9.90 13.60
N VAL A 269 24.48 9.22 14.65
CA VAL A 269 23.78 9.10 15.93
C VAL A 269 23.43 10.48 16.49
N ILE A 270 24.41 11.38 16.54
CA ILE A 270 24.22 12.77 17.00
C ILE A 270 23.19 13.51 16.14
N LYS A 271 23.18 13.31 14.82
CA LYS A 271 22.18 13.93 13.94
C LYS A 271 20.76 13.45 14.25
N PHE A 272 20.58 12.16 14.53
CA PHE A 272 19.28 11.57 14.86
C PHE A 272 18.79 12.04 16.24
N GLU A 273 19.64 11.99 17.25
CA GLU A 273 19.31 12.46 18.60
C GLU A 273 18.90 13.95 18.58
N LYS A 274 19.64 14.79 17.83
CA LYS A 274 19.31 16.21 17.67
C LYS A 274 17.92 16.44 17.08
N ILE A 275 17.41 15.55 16.23
CA ILE A 275 16.07 15.69 15.65
C ILE A 275 15.01 14.93 16.45
N GLY A 276 15.35 14.42 17.64
CA GLY A 276 14.45 13.69 18.53
C GLY A 276 14.20 12.24 18.12
N VAL A 277 15.06 11.65 17.28
CA VAL A 277 14.96 10.23 16.88
C VAL A 277 15.80 9.40 17.83
N GLN A 278 15.13 8.52 18.58
CA GLN A 278 15.78 7.56 19.47
C GLN A 278 16.25 6.34 18.68
N ILE A 279 17.48 5.90 18.98
CA ILE A 279 18.09 4.69 18.43
C ILE A 279 18.28 3.71 19.60
N PRO A 280 17.53 2.61 19.66
CA PRO A 280 17.68 1.62 20.72
C PRO A 280 19.00 0.87 20.57
N SER A 281 19.59 0.53 21.71
CA SER A 281 20.72 -0.40 21.81
C SER A 281 20.34 -1.82 21.38
N MET A 282 21.34 -2.66 21.12
CA MET A 282 21.08 -4.07 20.81
C MET A 282 20.34 -4.79 21.93
N ASP A 283 20.63 -4.50 23.20
CA ASP A 283 19.95 -5.12 24.34
C ASP A 283 18.46 -4.73 24.36
N GLU A 284 18.14 -3.47 24.09
CA GLU A 284 16.76 -3.01 23.97
C GLU A 284 16.04 -3.63 22.78
N LEU A 285 16.71 -3.84 21.64
CA LEU A 285 16.14 -4.51 20.47
C LEU A 285 15.85 -6.00 20.68
N HIS A 286 16.44 -6.64 21.70
CA HIS A 286 16.06 -7.99 22.11
C HIS A 286 14.87 -8.02 23.07
N GLN A 287 14.46 -6.86 23.61
CA GLN A 287 13.30 -6.78 24.48
C GLN A 287 12.01 -6.78 23.66
N ARG A 288 11.09 -7.66 24.03
CA ARG A 288 9.78 -7.80 23.39
C ARG A 288 9.01 -6.47 23.34
N THR A 289 9.06 -5.68 24.41
CA THR A 289 8.37 -4.38 24.50
C THR A 289 8.82 -3.39 23.43
N THR A 290 10.13 -3.34 23.14
CA THR A 290 10.70 -2.49 22.08
C THR A 290 10.21 -2.94 20.72
N LEU A 291 10.21 -4.25 20.46
CA LEU A 291 9.74 -4.82 19.20
C LEU A 291 8.24 -4.56 18.97
N GLU A 292 7.43 -4.68 20.04
CA GLU A 292 6.01 -4.33 20.02
C GLU A 292 5.79 -2.85 19.72
N ASP A 293 6.62 -1.95 20.26
CA ASP A 293 6.55 -0.52 19.98
C ASP A 293 6.81 -0.22 18.49
N TYR A 294 7.86 -0.79 17.89
CA TYR A 294 8.14 -0.61 16.46
C TYR A 294 7.02 -1.14 15.56
N LEU A 295 6.46 -2.31 15.87
CA LEU A 295 5.30 -2.84 15.13
C LEU A 295 4.08 -1.94 15.32
N SER A 296 3.83 -1.45 16.54
CA SER A 296 2.71 -0.57 16.84
C SER A 296 2.80 0.73 16.05
N ARG A 297 3.99 1.34 16.01
CA ARG A 297 4.28 2.53 15.21
C ARG A 297 4.01 2.30 13.73
N ALA A 298 4.58 1.23 13.15
CA ALA A 298 4.41 0.93 11.73
C ALA A 298 2.96 0.67 11.34
N LEU A 299 2.20 0.01 12.23
CA LEU A 299 0.81 -0.41 11.98
C LEU A 299 -0.23 0.60 12.50
N ASN A 300 0.20 1.65 13.20
CA ASN A 300 -0.60 2.69 13.84
C ASN A 300 -1.67 2.15 14.81
N PHE A 301 -1.35 1.12 15.60
CA PHE A 301 -2.21 0.62 16.70
C PHE A 301 -1.40 -0.24 17.69
N GLU A 302 -1.90 -0.44 18.91
CA GLU A 302 -1.23 -1.29 19.90
C GLU A 302 -1.32 -2.78 19.55
N VAL A 303 -0.18 -3.43 19.34
CA VAL A 303 -0.12 -4.84 18.86
C VAL A 303 -0.08 -5.90 19.95
N LYS A 304 0.24 -5.51 21.20
CA LYS A 304 0.56 -6.43 22.30
C LYS A 304 -0.50 -7.50 22.53
N ASP A 305 -1.75 -7.07 22.70
CA ASP A 305 -2.86 -7.98 23.01
C ASP A 305 -3.08 -9.03 21.91
N ILE A 306 -2.81 -8.65 20.65
CA ILE A 306 -2.99 -9.56 19.51
C ILE A 306 -1.86 -10.58 19.46
N ILE A 307 -0.63 -10.17 19.74
CA ILE A 307 0.53 -11.08 19.85
C ILE A 307 0.29 -12.10 20.97
N ASP A 308 -0.17 -11.64 22.13
CA ASP A 308 -0.49 -12.51 23.27
C ASP A 308 -1.62 -13.48 22.94
N GLN A 309 -2.72 -13.02 22.34
CA GLN A 309 -3.83 -13.89 21.90
C GLN A 309 -3.39 -14.97 20.91
N CYS A 310 -2.45 -14.65 20.02
CA CYS A 310 -1.91 -15.59 19.05
C CYS A 310 -0.82 -16.51 19.62
N ASN A 311 -0.37 -16.30 20.86
CA ASN A 311 0.79 -16.96 21.47
C ASN A 311 2.04 -16.92 20.57
N TYR A 312 2.23 -15.81 19.85
CA TYR A 312 3.32 -15.68 18.87
C TYR A 312 4.62 -15.21 19.55
N VAL A 313 5.72 -15.94 19.34
CA VAL A 313 7.03 -15.53 19.86
C VAL A 313 7.62 -14.45 18.96
N LEU A 314 7.60 -13.22 19.44
CA LEU A 314 8.15 -12.07 18.73
C LEU A 314 9.66 -11.96 18.97
N THR A 315 10.44 -12.09 17.90
CA THR A 315 11.90 -11.89 17.89
C THR A 315 12.27 -10.70 17.00
N LEU A 316 13.48 -10.17 17.14
CA LEU A 316 13.97 -9.07 16.29
C LEU A 316 13.90 -9.44 14.80
N ASP A 317 14.36 -10.64 14.44
CA ASP A 317 14.33 -11.16 13.07
C ASP A 317 12.89 -11.21 12.49
N TYR A 318 11.92 -11.72 13.25
CA TYR A 318 10.53 -11.75 12.80
C TYR A 318 9.91 -10.35 12.71
N THR A 319 10.25 -9.46 13.64
CA THR A 319 9.78 -8.06 13.64
C THR A 319 10.24 -7.35 12.37
N ILE A 320 11.54 -7.44 12.06
CA ILE A 320 12.12 -6.79 10.89
C ILE A 320 11.53 -7.35 9.59
N LYS A 321 11.37 -8.68 9.50
CA LYS A 321 10.70 -9.32 8.35
C LYS A 321 9.26 -8.81 8.19
N MET A 322 8.50 -8.70 9.27
CA MET A 322 7.14 -8.17 9.26
C MET A 322 7.11 -6.70 8.81
N LEU A 323 8.01 -5.85 9.33
CA LEU A 323 8.15 -4.44 8.94
C LEU A 323 8.48 -4.29 7.46
N ASN A 324 9.39 -5.11 6.93
CA ASN A 324 9.75 -5.08 5.51
C ASN A 324 8.63 -5.55 4.59
N ILE A 325 7.93 -6.62 4.95
CA ILE A 325 6.74 -7.08 4.22
C ILE A 325 5.65 -6.01 4.27
N HIS A 326 5.43 -5.40 5.43
CA HIS A 326 4.48 -4.31 5.60
C HIS A 326 4.84 -3.12 4.71
N GLU A 327 6.09 -2.64 4.73
CA GLU A 327 6.49 -1.49 3.93
C GLU A 327 6.39 -1.76 2.42
N ARG A 328 6.76 -2.96 1.95
CA ARG A 328 6.54 -3.37 0.54
C ARG A 328 5.06 -3.41 0.18
N ARG A 329 4.21 -3.97 1.04
CA ARG A 329 2.75 -3.96 0.85
C ARG A 329 2.22 -2.53 0.75
N MET A 330 2.66 -1.64 1.64
CA MET A 330 2.21 -0.25 1.66
C MET A 330 2.72 0.58 0.48
N CYS A 331 3.85 0.21 -0.10
CA CYS A 331 4.33 0.75 -1.38
C CYS A 331 3.54 0.22 -2.59
N GLY A 332 2.65 -0.76 -2.42
CA GLY A 332 1.90 -1.41 -3.50
C GLY A 332 2.78 -2.29 -4.38
N VAL A 333 3.79 -2.92 -3.79
CA VAL A 333 4.80 -3.72 -4.48
C VAL A 333 4.52 -5.20 -4.21
N PRO A 334 4.58 -6.08 -5.23
CA PRO A 334 4.48 -7.52 -5.02
C PRO A 334 5.58 -8.02 -4.07
N VAL A 335 5.20 -8.86 -3.11
CA VAL A 335 6.11 -9.46 -2.14
C VAL A 335 6.24 -10.94 -2.44
N ILE A 336 7.47 -11.39 -2.71
CA ILE A 336 7.82 -12.79 -2.86
C ILE A 336 8.78 -13.12 -1.71
N ILE A 337 8.45 -14.17 -0.95
CA ILE A 337 9.28 -14.65 0.16
C ILE A 337 9.76 -16.06 -0.17
N GLU A 338 11.06 -16.18 -0.40
CA GLU A 338 11.73 -17.45 -0.63
C GLU A 338 12.42 -17.93 0.66
N GLY A 339 12.39 -19.24 0.92
CA GLY A 339 13.13 -19.83 2.02
C GLY A 339 12.78 -21.31 2.20
N GLU A 340 13.58 -22.03 2.98
CA GLU A 340 13.38 -23.46 3.25
C GLU A 340 12.06 -23.75 3.98
N THR A 341 11.57 -24.98 3.88
CA THR A 341 10.41 -25.43 4.66
C THR A 341 10.72 -25.41 6.16
N GLY A 342 9.74 -25.07 7.00
CA GLY A 342 9.91 -25.09 8.46
C GLY A 342 10.48 -23.80 9.08
N VAL A 343 10.98 -22.84 8.30
CA VAL A 343 11.56 -21.57 8.82
C VAL A 343 10.53 -20.54 9.32
N GLY A 344 9.28 -20.95 9.54
CA GLY A 344 8.24 -20.10 10.11
C GLY A 344 7.59 -19.08 9.15
N LYS A 345 7.85 -19.12 7.83
CA LYS A 345 7.25 -18.17 6.85
C LYS A 345 5.72 -18.06 6.97
N THR A 346 5.05 -19.20 7.08
CA THR A 346 3.59 -19.26 7.15
C THR A 346 3.07 -18.67 8.47
N ALA A 347 3.68 -19.02 9.60
CA ALA A 347 3.30 -18.46 10.90
C ALA A 347 3.52 -16.94 10.95
N LEU A 348 4.63 -16.46 10.36
CA LEU A 348 4.91 -15.02 10.25
C LEU A 348 3.82 -14.29 9.44
N LEU A 349 3.41 -14.85 8.30
CA LEU A 349 2.37 -14.25 7.45
C LEU A 349 0.98 -14.30 8.10
N GLU A 350 0.64 -15.40 8.78
CA GLU A 350 -0.60 -15.53 9.54
C GLU A 350 -0.65 -14.49 10.66
N MET A 351 0.45 -14.31 11.40
CA MET A 351 0.54 -13.30 12.45
C MET A 351 0.43 -11.88 11.89
N LEU A 352 1.18 -11.56 10.82
CA LEU A 352 1.12 -10.24 10.18
C LEU A 352 -0.28 -9.94 9.60
N SER A 353 -0.99 -10.96 9.10
CA SER A 353 -2.37 -10.79 8.67
C SER A 353 -3.32 -10.47 9.82
N ASN A 354 -3.17 -11.14 10.96
CA ASN A 354 -3.96 -10.83 12.16
C ASN A 354 -3.71 -9.37 12.56
N LEU A 355 -2.45 -8.95 12.61
CA LEU A 355 -2.08 -7.56 12.90
C LEU A 355 -2.71 -6.56 11.91
N TRP A 356 -2.67 -6.83 10.60
CA TRP A 356 -3.33 -5.96 9.61
C TRP A 356 -4.85 -5.90 9.78
N THR A 357 -5.47 -7.03 10.08
CA THR A 357 -6.92 -7.09 10.31
C THR A 357 -7.32 -6.25 11.51
N HIS A 358 -6.54 -6.32 12.60
CA HIS A 358 -6.76 -5.52 13.80
C HIS A 358 -6.44 -4.03 13.60
N SER A 359 -5.40 -3.69 12.84
CA SER A 359 -5.10 -2.30 12.44
C SER A 359 -6.29 -1.67 11.69
N LEU A 360 -6.86 -2.40 10.72
CA LEU A 360 -8.03 -1.94 9.96
C LEU A 360 -9.27 -1.79 10.86
N LEU A 361 -9.48 -2.73 11.79
CA LEU A 361 -10.58 -2.66 12.76
C LEU A 361 -10.42 -1.47 13.71
N HIS A 362 -9.19 -1.21 14.16
CA HIS A 362 -8.86 -0.06 15.00
C HIS A 362 -9.17 1.26 14.28
N GLU A 363 -8.70 1.42 13.04
CA GLU A 363 -8.99 2.61 12.23
C GLU A 363 -10.50 2.80 12.00
N LEU A 364 -11.21 1.71 11.69
CA LEU A 364 -12.67 1.73 11.55
C LEU A 364 -13.34 2.19 12.86
N ASN A 365 -12.91 1.68 14.00
CA ASN A 365 -13.47 2.04 15.30
C ASN A 365 -13.20 3.51 15.65
N LEU A 366 -12.01 4.04 15.34
CA LEU A 366 -11.72 5.47 15.48
C LEU A 366 -12.68 6.32 14.64
N ARG A 367 -12.97 5.90 13.41
CA ARG A 367 -13.91 6.61 12.53
C ARG A 367 -15.35 6.52 13.01
N LYS A 368 -15.79 5.34 13.45
CA LYS A 368 -17.10 5.15 14.13
C LYS A 368 -17.20 6.11 15.32
N GLY A 369 -16.17 6.18 16.16
CA GLY A 369 -16.08 7.10 17.29
C GLY A 369 -16.26 8.57 16.89
N ARG A 370 -15.53 9.04 15.87
CA ARG A 370 -15.67 10.42 15.36
C ARG A 370 -17.08 10.74 14.87
N ILE A 371 -17.71 9.81 14.16
CA ILE A 371 -19.09 9.97 13.69
C ILE A 371 -20.05 10.05 14.89
N LEU A 372 -19.87 9.19 15.89
CA LEU A 372 -20.71 9.20 17.10
C LEU A 372 -20.52 10.48 17.92
N ASP A 373 -19.30 10.96 18.05
CA ASP A 373 -19.00 12.23 18.73
C ASP A 373 -19.57 13.43 17.97
N PHE A 374 -19.52 13.40 16.64
CA PHE A 374 -20.20 14.38 15.80
C PHE A 374 -21.71 14.36 16.03
N MET A 375 -22.34 13.19 16.00
CA MET A 375 -23.77 13.02 16.27
C MET A 375 -24.14 13.51 17.68
N ARG A 376 -23.37 13.14 18.70
CA ARG A 376 -23.59 13.53 20.09
C ARG A 376 -23.54 15.04 20.26
N ARG A 377 -22.52 15.72 19.71
CA ARG A 377 -22.40 17.18 19.77
C ARG A 377 -23.58 17.88 19.10
N LYS A 378 -24.01 17.40 17.94
CA LYS A 378 -25.15 17.97 17.21
C LYS A 378 -26.48 17.77 17.95
N LEU A 379 -26.70 16.59 18.52
CA LEU A 379 -27.88 16.35 19.36
C LEU A 379 -27.90 17.21 20.62
N GLN A 380 -26.76 17.41 21.29
CA GLN A 380 -26.66 18.30 22.45
C GLN A 380 -27.00 19.75 22.10
N GLN A 381 -26.56 20.25 20.93
CA GLN A 381 -26.92 21.59 20.46
C GLN A 381 -28.42 21.75 20.21
N LEU A 382 -29.06 20.73 19.63
CA LEU A 382 -30.49 20.76 19.38
C LEU A 382 -31.31 20.59 20.68
N ALA A 383 -30.83 19.76 21.62
CA ALA A 383 -31.45 19.60 22.93
C ALA A 383 -31.45 20.93 23.73
N ALA A 384 -30.38 21.71 23.64
CA ALA A 384 -30.31 23.06 24.22
C ALA A 384 -31.36 24.02 23.63
N ASN A 385 -31.84 23.76 22.42
CA ASN A 385 -32.86 24.54 21.73
C ASN A 385 -34.29 23.95 21.86
N ASN A 386 -34.50 22.96 22.75
CA ASN A 386 -35.77 22.25 22.95
C ASN A 386 -36.36 21.62 21.66
N SER A 387 -35.53 21.23 20.70
CA SER A 387 -35.97 20.75 19.38
C SER A 387 -35.76 19.25 19.13
N VAL A 388 -35.43 18.45 20.16
CA VAL A 388 -35.12 17.02 20.04
C VAL A 388 -35.95 16.18 20.98
N ASP A 389 -36.44 15.04 20.49
CA ASP A 389 -37.06 14.00 21.30
C ASP A 389 -36.02 13.19 22.10
N MET A 390 -36.35 12.84 23.35
CA MET A 390 -35.49 12.04 24.22
C MET A 390 -35.13 10.68 23.61
N LYS A 391 -35.99 10.12 22.73
CA LYS A 391 -35.69 8.88 22.02
C LYS A 391 -34.49 8.99 21.07
N SER A 392 -34.32 10.12 20.38
CA SER A 392 -33.17 10.34 19.49
C SER A 392 -31.86 10.46 20.27
N ILE A 393 -31.92 11.05 21.46
CA ILE A 393 -30.77 11.12 22.39
C ILE A 393 -30.43 9.73 22.92
N ALA A 394 -31.43 8.97 23.35
CA ALA A 394 -31.27 7.59 23.81
C ALA A 394 -30.67 6.70 22.72
N CYS A 395 -31.17 6.80 21.49
CA CYS A 395 -30.66 6.08 20.31
C CYS A 395 -29.15 6.28 20.12
N VAL A 396 -28.63 7.51 20.17
CA VAL A 396 -27.17 7.74 20.04
C VAL A 396 -26.38 7.26 21.27
N GLY A 397 -26.99 7.30 22.46
CA GLY A 397 -26.45 6.68 23.67
C GLY A 397 -26.30 5.16 23.51
N ASP A 398 -27.34 4.51 22.99
CA ASP A 398 -27.40 3.07 22.72
C ASP A 398 -26.32 2.66 21.71
N ILE A 399 -26.16 3.38 20.59
CA ILE A 399 -25.09 3.12 19.62
C ILE A 399 -23.71 3.25 20.27
N SER A 400 -23.51 4.28 21.10
CA SER A 400 -22.24 4.51 21.80
C SER A 400 -21.92 3.39 22.80
N ALA A 401 -22.95 2.77 23.38
CA ALA A 401 -22.84 1.62 24.28
C ALA A 401 -22.73 0.28 23.54
N GLY A 402 -22.71 0.28 22.20
CA GLY A 402 -22.68 -0.94 21.38
C GLY A 402 -24.00 -1.71 21.37
N VAL A 403 -25.10 -1.08 21.79
CA VAL A 403 -26.44 -1.66 21.71
C VAL A 403 -26.90 -1.64 20.25
N PRO A 404 -27.41 -2.76 19.71
CA PRO A 404 -27.96 -2.79 18.36
C PRO A 404 -29.12 -1.79 18.23
N VAL A 405 -29.05 -0.91 17.24
CA VAL A 405 -30.08 0.07 16.95
C VAL A 405 -30.79 -0.28 15.65
N ASN A 406 -32.12 -0.17 15.64
CA ASN A 406 -32.91 -0.45 14.45
C ASN A 406 -32.74 0.69 13.42
N GLU A 407 -33.04 0.38 12.15
CA GLU A 407 -32.89 1.36 11.07
C GLU A 407 -33.87 2.53 11.20
N GLU A 408 -35.06 2.32 11.74
CA GLU A 408 -36.11 3.34 11.90
C GLU A 408 -35.69 4.44 12.89
N ASP A 409 -35.04 4.09 13.99
CA ASP A 409 -34.51 5.02 14.97
C ASP A 409 -33.39 5.87 14.37
N LEU A 410 -32.56 5.29 13.49
CA LEU A 410 -31.55 6.03 12.75
C LEU A 410 -32.17 6.99 11.72
N VAL A 411 -33.27 6.61 11.07
CA VAL A 411 -34.02 7.52 10.18
C VAL A 411 -34.56 8.71 10.96
N ASN A 412 -35.14 8.48 12.14
CA ASN A 412 -35.64 9.54 13.01
C ASN A 412 -34.52 10.50 13.43
N VAL A 413 -33.33 9.99 13.76
CA VAL A 413 -32.16 10.82 14.03
C VAL A 413 -31.75 11.62 12.78
N CYS A 414 -31.70 10.98 11.60
CA CYS A 414 -31.33 11.64 10.34
C CYS A 414 -32.30 12.75 9.90
N CYS A 415 -33.58 12.64 10.27
CA CYS A 415 -34.62 13.62 9.97
C CYS A 415 -34.60 14.87 10.88
N LEU A 416 -33.74 14.91 11.90
CA LEU A 416 -33.64 16.09 12.78
C LEU A 416 -33.18 17.33 12.01
N PRO A 417 -33.63 18.54 12.41
CA PRO A 417 -33.14 19.79 11.82
C PRO A 417 -31.65 19.99 12.10
N ASP A 418 -30.91 20.63 11.20
CA ASP A 418 -29.51 20.98 11.44
C ASP A 418 -29.43 22.32 12.19
N ALA A 419 -28.85 22.32 13.39
CA ALA A 419 -28.68 23.54 14.19
C ALA A 419 -27.86 24.65 13.47
N THR A 420 -27.05 24.28 12.46
CA THR A 420 -26.24 25.23 11.69
C THR A 420 -26.88 25.74 10.40
N SER A 421 -28.07 25.27 10.05
CA SER A 421 -28.77 25.67 8.82
C SER A 421 -30.27 25.81 9.05
N SER A 422 -30.82 26.98 8.70
CA SER A 422 -32.26 27.26 8.86
C SER A 422 -33.16 26.39 7.98
N THR A 423 -32.60 25.74 6.96
CA THR A 423 -33.32 24.86 6.01
C THR A 423 -32.67 23.49 5.85
N GLY A 424 -31.56 23.25 6.53
CA GLY A 424 -30.79 22.00 6.44
C GLY A 424 -31.29 20.95 7.41
N TYR A 425 -31.20 19.70 6.99
CA TYR A 425 -31.47 18.54 7.85
C TYR A 425 -30.16 17.88 8.24
N PHE A 426 -30.15 17.22 9.40
CA PHE A 426 -29.00 16.56 9.98
C PHE A 426 -28.37 15.53 9.04
N TYR A 427 -29.19 14.80 8.27
CA TYR A 427 -28.70 13.85 7.28
C TYR A 427 -27.76 14.47 6.24
N THR A 428 -27.91 15.76 5.88
CA THR A 428 -27.06 16.39 4.85
C THR A 428 -25.63 16.53 5.35
N THR A 429 -25.48 16.99 6.59
CA THR A 429 -24.18 17.19 7.25
C THR A 429 -23.55 15.85 7.60
N LEU A 430 -24.35 14.91 8.11
CA LEU A 430 -23.90 13.53 8.37
C LEU A 430 -23.46 12.82 7.08
N GLN A 431 -24.17 13.01 5.97
CA GLN A 431 -23.80 12.41 4.69
C GLN A 431 -22.49 12.99 4.15
N SER A 432 -22.19 14.27 4.41
CA SER A 432 -20.88 14.84 4.10
C SER A 432 -19.78 14.15 4.90
N GLU A 433 -19.99 13.91 6.19
CA GLU A 433 -19.04 13.20 7.05
C GLU A 433 -18.85 11.74 6.58
N LEU A 434 -19.93 11.02 6.30
CA LEU A 434 -19.88 9.67 5.76
C LEU A 434 -19.20 9.63 4.38
N SER A 435 -19.48 10.62 3.51
CA SER A 435 -18.87 10.70 2.18
C SER A 435 -17.36 10.88 2.23
N SER A 436 -16.82 11.47 3.30
CA SER A 436 -15.37 11.54 3.50
C SER A 436 -14.75 10.14 3.62
N MET A 437 -15.49 9.16 4.16
CA MET A 437 -15.03 7.78 4.24
C MET A 437 -14.99 7.09 2.89
N LYS A 438 -15.81 7.51 1.91
CA LYS A 438 -15.93 6.85 0.59
C LYS A 438 -14.59 6.69 -0.14
N GLN A 439 -13.65 7.60 0.10
CA GLN A 439 -12.33 7.60 -0.53
C GLN A 439 -11.36 6.60 0.11
N ASP A 440 -11.72 6.02 1.26
CA ASP A 440 -10.88 5.05 1.93
C ASP A 440 -10.99 3.66 1.33
N LYS A 441 -9.84 3.15 0.89
CA LYS A 441 -9.67 1.83 0.32
C LYS A 441 -9.93 0.71 1.35
N SER A 442 -9.81 1.00 2.64
CA SER A 442 -10.10 0.04 3.72
C SER A 442 -11.58 -0.39 3.75
N LEU A 443 -12.51 0.47 3.29
CA LEU A 443 -13.95 0.18 3.28
C LEU A 443 -14.31 -1.07 2.47
N LEU A 444 -13.46 -1.43 1.51
CA LEU A 444 -13.64 -2.57 0.61
C LEU A 444 -13.40 -3.91 1.32
N LEU A 445 -12.71 -3.86 2.46
CA LEU A 445 -12.47 -4.99 3.34
C LEU A 445 -13.58 -5.14 4.38
N LEU A 446 -14.52 -4.19 4.43
CA LEU A 446 -15.60 -4.16 5.40
C LEU A 446 -16.88 -4.75 4.82
N THR A 447 -17.52 -5.62 5.59
CA THR A 447 -18.83 -6.19 5.27
C THR A 447 -19.83 -5.75 6.31
N ALA A 448 -20.95 -5.19 5.88
CA ALA A 448 -22.01 -4.77 6.79
C ALA A 448 -22.79 -5.98 7.31
N LYS A 449 -23.06 -6.06 8.62
CA LYS A 449 -23.92 -7.11 9.22
C LYS A 449 -25.42 -6.83 9.04
N THR A 450 -25.81 -6.45 7.83
CA THR A 450 -27.19 -6.21 7.43
C THR A 450 -27.79 -7.44 6.73
N LYS A 451 -29.10 -7.40 6.43
CA LYS A 451 -29.74 -8.39 5.56
C LYS A 451 -29.04 -8.41 4.20
N GLY A 452 -28.28 -9.47 3.94
CA GLY A 452 -27.55 -9.68 2.69
C GLY A 452 -26.03 -9.63 2.78
N GLN A 453 -25.43 -9.24 3.93
CA GLN A 453 -23.98 -9.22 4.17
C GLN A 453 -23.18 -8.61 3.00
N LYS A 454 -23.60 -7.43 2.54
CA LYS A 454 -22.98 -6.77 1.39
C LYS A 454 -21.71 -6.03 1.81
N PRO A 455 -20.73 -5.88 0.90
CA PRO A 455 -19.58 -4.99 1.11
C PRO A 455 -20.03 -3.57 1.44
N LEU A 456 -19.37 -2.90 2.39
CA LEU A 456 -19.76 -1.57 2.84
C LEU A 456 -19.71 -0.53 1.71
N SER A 457 -18.78 -0.67 0.78
CA SER A 457 -18.65 0.11 -0.45
C SER A 457 -19.87 0.02 -1.39
N GLU A 458 -20.61 -1.09 -1.38
CA GLU A 458 -21.87 -1.19 -2.14
C GLU A 458 -22.91 -0.24 -1.55
N TYR A 459 -22.98 -0.10 -0.22
CA TYR A 459 -23.84 0.87 0.44
C TYR A 459 -23.51 2.31 0.01
N PHE A 460 -22.23 2.66 -0.09
CA PHE A 460 -21.82 3.98 -0.59
C PHE A 460 -22.20 4.25 -2.06
N THR A 461 -22.42 3.20 -2.84
CA THR A 461 -22.87 3.31 -4.24
C THR A 461 -24.39 3.37 -4.31
N LEU A 462 -25.09 2.52 -3.57
CA LEU A 462 -26.54 2.43 -3.56
C LEU A 462 -27.22 3.63 -2.89
N TYR A 463 -26.58 4.19 -1.86
CA TYR A 463 -27.14 5.26 -1.04
C TYR A 463 -26.46 6.61 -1.30
N SER A 464 -26.16 6.89 -2.57
CA SER A 464 -25.71 8.22 -3.01
C SER A 464 -26.79 9.29 -2.90
N ASP A 465 -28.04 8.88 -2.76
CA ASP A 465 -29.19 9.79 -2.66
C ASP A 465 -29.14 10.57 -1.35
N LYS A 466 -29.44 11.87 -1.44
CA LYS A 466 -29.46 12.77 -0.28
C LYS A 466 -30.80 12.70 0.46
N SER A 467 -31.13 11.51 0.97
CA SER A 467 -32.33 11.29 1.79
C SER A 467 -31.97 10.80 3.19
N ALA A 468 -32.86 11.06 4.15
CA ALA A 468 -32.71 10.57 5.52
C ALA A 468 -32.66 9.04 5.57
N GLN A 469 -33.51 8.36 4.78
CA GLN A 469 -33.50 6.90 4.68
C GLN A 469 -32.15 6.37 4.19
N ALA A 470 -31.67 6.89 3.06
CA ALA A 470 -30.39 6.46 2.49
C ALA A 470 -29.22 6.69 3.45
N THR A 471 -29.21 7.85 4.13
CA THR A 471 -28.18 8.18 5.11
C THR A 471 -28.25 7.26 6.34
N ALA A 472 -29.45 6.93 6.82
CA ALA A 472 -29.66 6.00 7.92
C ALA A 472 -29.22 4.58 7.56
N CYS A 473 -29.56 4.07 6.36
CA CYS A 473 -29.09 2.77 5.88
C CYS A 473 -27.55 2.72 5.83
N LEU A 474 -26.92 3.77 5.31
CA LEU A 474 -25.46 3.86 5.20
C LEU A 474 -24.81 3.93 6.59
N LEU A 475 -25.35 4.75 7.49
CA LEU A 475 -24.87 4.86 8.87
C LEU A 475 -24.98 3.50 9.59
N HIS A 476 -26.12 2.82 9.47
CA HIS A 476 -26.33 1.48 10.02
C HIS A 476 -25.28 0.50 9.48
N ALA A 477 -25.04 0.51 8.16
CA ALA A 477 -24.04 -0.34 7.53
C ALA A 477 -22.62 -0.04 8.05
N VAL A 478 -22.25 1.23 8.21
CA VAL A 478 -20.96 1.64 8.79
C VAL A 478 -20.83 1.12 10.21
N LEU A 479 -21.82 1.38 11.08
CA LEU A 479 -21.78 0.99 12.49
C LEU A 479 -21.70 -0.53 12.69
N THR A 480 -22.42 -1.29 11.87
CA THR A 480 -22.49 -2.76 11.93
C THR A 480 -21.43 -3.47 11.08
N SER A 481 -20.53 -2.72 10.43
CA SER A 481 -19.50 -3.31 9.58
C SER A 481 -18.39 -3.99 10.37
N GLU A 482 -17.90 -5.09 9.82
CA GLU A 482 -16.76 -5.86 10.30
C GLU A 482 -15.74 -6.11 9.20
N VAL A 483 -14.48 -6.31 9.58
CA VAL A 483 -13.39 -6.62 8.65
C VAL A 483 -13.50 -8.08 8.22
N LYS A 484 -13.66 -8.32 6.92
CA LYS A 484 -13.56 -9.66 6.33
C LYS A 484 -12.11 -10.14 6.40
N SER A 485 -11.89 -11.45 6.52
CA SER A 485 -10.52 -12.01 6.47
C SER A 485 -9.73 -11.41 5.31
N THR A 486 -8.57 -10.85 5.63
CA THR A 486 -7.65 -10.21 4.68
C THR A 486 -6.62 -11.20 4.12
N PHE A 487 -6.58 -12.43 4.66
CA PHE A 487 -5.63 -13.47 4.29
C PHE A 487 -6.34 -14.71 3.79
N HIS A 488 -5.98 -15.07 2.56
CA HIS A 488 -6.46 -16.25 1.87
C HIS A 488 -5.24 -17.16 1.66
N LYS A 489 -5.28 -18.35 2.25
CA LYS A 489 -4.21 -19.34 2.16
C LYS A 489 -4.63 -20.46 1.23
N ILE A 490 -3.79 -20.75 0.24
CA ILE A 490 -3.95 -21.92 -0.63
C ILE A 490 -2.68 -22.73 -0.54
N ASN A 491 -2.80 -23.96 -0.05
CA ASN A 491 -1.71 -24.92 -0.07
C ASN A 491 -1.73 -25.62 -1.44
N VAL A 492 -0.99 -25.08 -2.41
CA VAL A 492 -0.89 -25.69 -3.73
C VAL A 492 0.02 -26.91 -3.66
N HIS A 493 -0.47 -28.06 -4.13
CA HIS A 493 0.29 -29.31 -4.25
C HIS A 493 0.01 -29.96 -5.61
N ALA A 494 0.88 -30.87 -6.05
CA ALA A 494 0.80 -31.48 -7.39
C ALA A 494 -0.54 -32.17 -7.72
N ALA A 495 -1.30 -32.62 -6.72
CA ALA A 495 -2.60 -33.25 -6.93
C ALA A 495 -3.79 -32.28 -7.04
N LEU A 496 -3.57 -30.96 -6.92
CA LEU A 496 -4.65 -29.98 -6.92
C LEU A 496 -5.08 -29.71 -8.38
N THR A 497 -6.35 -29.93 -8.69
CA THR A 497 -6.86 -29.67 -10.05
C THR A 497 -7.04 -28.17 -10.28
N PRO A 498 -6.96 -27.68 -11.53
CA PRO A 498 -7.26 -26.27 -11.83
C PRO A 498 -8.62 -25.80 -11.30
N GLN A 499 -9.63 -26.68 -11.32
CA GLN A 499 -10.94 -26.36 -10.77
C GLN A 499 -10.93 -26.18 -9.24
N GLN A 500 -10.13 -26.97 -8.51
CA GLN A 500 -9.96 -26.81 -7.06
C GLN A 500 -9.20 -25.52 -6.73
N VAL A 501 -8.17 -25.17 -7.50
CA VAL A 501 -7.46 -23.89 -7.38
C VAL A 501 -8.45 -22.74 -7.60
N GLY A 502 -9.24 -22.81 -8.68
CA GLY A 502 -10.25 -21.79 -9.01
C GLY A 502 -11.30 -21.61 -7.92
N ARG A 503 -11.80 -22.70 -7.32
CA ARG A 503 -12.74 -22.61 -6.18
C ARG A 503 -12.12 -21.94 -4.95
N HIS A 504 -10.84 -22.19 -4.67
CA HIS A 504 -10.14 -21.54 -3.56
C HIS A 504 -9.82 -20.07 -3.84
N LEU A 505 -9.51 -19.72 -5.09
CA LEU A 505 -9.26 -18.33 -5.48
C LEU A 505 -10.55 -17.52 -5.63
N HIS A 506 -11.71 -18.17 -5.84
CA HIS A 506 -12.97 -17.48 -6.11
C HIS A 506 -13.33 -16.37 -5.12
N PRO A 507 -13.22 -16.54 -3.78
CA PRO A 507 -13.47 -15.44 -2.84
C PRO A 507 -12.52 -14.25 -3.03
N ALA A 508 -11.24 -14.51 -3.33
CA ALA A 508 -10.24 -13.49 -3.62
C ALA A 508 -10.49 -12.82 -4.98
N ILE A 509 -10.92 -13.58 -5.99
CA ILE A 509 -11.32 -13.08 -7.31
C ILE A 509 -12.56 -12.20 -7.21
N GLU A 510 -13.59 -12.60 -6.48
CA GLU A 510 -14.79 -11.78 -6.27
C GLU A 510 -14.44 -10.50 -5.51
N GLN A 511 -13.57 -10.60 -4.50
CA GLN A 511 -13.05 -9.42 -3.81
C GLN A 511 -12.29 -8.51 -4.79
N ALA A 512 -11.38 -9.04 -5.61
CA ALA A 512 -10.65 -8.27 -6.62
C ALA A 512 -11.56 -7.67 -7.70
N ARG A 513 -12.57 -8.40 -8.17
CA ARG A 513 -13.58 -7.94 -9.14
C ARG A 513 -14.39 -6.78 -8.55
N PHE A 514 -14.78 -6.92 -7.30
CA PHE A 514 -15.46 -5.85 -6.58
C PHE A 514 -14.58 -4.60 -6.50
N LEU A 515 -13.27 -4.74 -6.21
CA LEU A 515 -12.32 -3.63 -6.27
C LEU A 515 -12.34 -2.97 -7.66
N MET A 516 -12.32 -3.72 -8.75
CA MET A 516 -12.35 -3.12 -10.11
C MET A 516 -13.61 -2.31 -10.44
N ASN A 517 -14.76 -2.75 -9.91
CA ASN A 517 -16.07 -2.15 -10.21
C ASN A 517 -16.38 -0.93 -9.33
N THR A 518 -15.60 -0.71 -8.27
CA THR A 518 -15.71 0.49 -7.46
C THR A 518 -15.21 1.69 -8.30
N PRO A 519 -15.91 2.84 -8.32
CA PRO A 519 -15.49 4.01 -9.09
C PRO A 519 -14.20 4.60 -8.51
N PHE A 520 -13.07 4.02 -8.92
CA PHE A 520 -11.74 4.53 -8.66
C PHE A 520 -11.32 5.52 -9.74
N ASP A 521 -10.44 6.44 -9.35
CA ASP A 521 -9.74 7.29 -10.27
C ASP A 521 -8.99 6.45 -11.32
N GLY A 522 -8.99 6.86 -12.59
CA GLY A 522 -8.75 5.99 -13.75
C GLY A 522 -7.39 5.25 -13.81
N LYS A 523 -6.42 5.60 -12.96
CA LYS A 523 -5.10 4.94 -12.86
C LYS A 523 -5.12 3.67 -12.02
N ASP A 524 -5.86 3.65 -10.91
CA ASP A 524 -5.93 2.49 -10.01
C ASP A 524 -6.73 1.34 -10.64
N LYS A 525 -7.70 1.69 -11.49
CA LYS A 525 -8.50 0.72 -12.24
C LYS A 525 -7.64 -0.19 -13.12
N LYS A 526 -6.63 0.34 -13.81
CA LYS A 526 -5.74 -0.46 -14.69
C LYS A 526 -4.96 -1.53 -13.92
N SER A 527 -4.43 -1.21 -12.74
CA SER A 527 -3.69 -2.18 -11.92
C SER A 527 -4.59 -3.26 -11.33
N LEU A 528 -5.81 -2.89 -10.91
CA LEU A 528 -6.81 -3.85 -10.44
C LEU A 528 -7.31 -4.76 -11.58
N THR A 529 -7.44 -4.23 -12.80
CA THR A 529 -7.76 -5.00 -14.01
C THR A 529 -6.68 -6.04 -14.32
N SER A 530 -5.40 -5.68 -14.22
CA SER A 530 -4.31 -6.66 -14.39
C SER A 530 -4.33 -7.76 -13.33
N ILE A 531 -4.60 -7.44 -12.06
CA ILE A 531 -4.69 -8.45 -10.97
C ILE A 531 -5.89 -9.37 -11.20
N TYR A 532 -7.06 -8.83 -11.54
CA TYR A 532 -8.24 -9.64 -11.82
C TYR A 532 -8.01 -10.56 -13.02
N HIS A 533 -7.43 -10.07 -14.11
CA HIS A 533 -7.11 -10.93 -15.25
C HIS A 533 -6.08 -12.00 -14.89
N CYS A 534 -5.10 -11.69 -14.05
CA CYS A 534 -4.11 -12.65 -13.56
C CYS A 534 -4.70 -13.70 -12.60
N LEU A 535 -5.77 -13.38 -11.86
CA LEU A 535 -6.44 -14.32 -10.96
C LEU A 535 -7.56 -15.10 -11.66
N SER A 536 -8.11 -14.58 -12.76
CA SER A 536 -9.23 -15.18 -13.50
C SER A 536 -8.81 -16.03 -14.70
N GLY A 537 -7.65 -15.73 -15.29
CA GLY A 537 -6.92 -16.66 -16.16
C GLY A 537 -6.12 -17.65 -15.32
#